data_AF-A0AAW0MIB5-F1
#
_entry.id   AF-A0AAW0MIB5-F1
#
_cell.length_a   1.000
_cell.length_b   1.000
_cell.length_c   1.000
_cell.angle_alpha   90.00
_cell.angle_beta   90.00
_cell.angle_gamma   90.00
#
_symmetry.space_group_name_H-M   'P 1'
#
loop_
_entity.id
_entity.type
_entity.pdbx_description
1 polymer ?
#
loop_
_entity_poly.entity_id
_entity_poly.type
_entity_poly.pdbx_seq_one_letter_code
_entity_poly.pdbx_strand_id
1 'polypeptide(L)'
;MEIFQSWLVKHGKVYNGTGENDKRFEIFKENLRFIDEHNSQARTYKVRLNKFADLTNEEYRAKYLGTRSDPKRRVMKSKNPSQRYALNRR
;
A
#
# COMPACT_ATOMS: atom_id res chain seq x y z
N MET A 1 -19.37 -5.32 -12.38
CA MET A 1 -19.78 -4.62 -11.15
C MET A 1 -19.76 -5.53 -9.92
N GLU A 2 -20.17 -6.81 -10.02
CA GLU A 2 -20.26 -7.71 -8.85
C GLU A 2 -18.93 -7.98 -8.12
N ILE A 3 -17.81 -8.08 -8.84
CA ILE A 3 -16.50 -8.34 -8.23
C ILE A 3 -16.06 -7.17 -7.33
N PHE A 4 -16.33 -5.93 -7.75
CA PHE A 4 -16.00 -4.75 -6.95
C PHE A 4 -16.87 -4.67 -5.70
N GLN A 5 -18.19 -4.87 -5.83
CA GLN A 5 -19.09 -4.84 -4.68
C GLN A 5 -18.79 -5.96 -3.67
N SER A 6 -18.56 -7.20 -4.14
CA SER A 6 -18.17 -8.30 -3.26
C SER A 6 -16.83 -8.04 -2.58
N TRP A 7 -15.87 -7.41 -3.27
CA TRP A 7 -14.62 -6.96 -2.68
C TRP A 7 -14.83 -5.87 -1.62
N LEU A 8 -15.70 -4.88 -1.87
CA LEU A 8 -16.04 -3.83 -0.89
C LEU A 8 -16.62 -4.42 0.39
N VAL A 9 -17.59 -5.34 0.25
CA VAL A 9 -18.21 -6.03 1.39
C VAL A 9 -17.18 -6.86 2.15
N LYS A 10 -16.36 -7.64 1.43
CA LYS A 10 -15.31 -8.47 2.02
C LYS A 10 -14.26 -7.66 2.80
N HIS A 11 -13.95 -6.46 2.35
CA HIS A 11 -12.95 -5.59 2.96
C HIS A 11 -13.54 -4.46 3.84
N GLY A 12 -14.86 -4.43 4.03
CA GLY A 12 -15.55 -3.43 4.85
C GLY A 12 -15.34 -1.99 4.36
N LYS A 13 -15.23 -1.79 3.04
CA LYS A 13 -14.98 -0.49 2.42
C LYS A 13 -16.32 0.18 2.08
N VAL A 14 -16.50 1.41 2.54
CA VAL A 14 -17.66 2.25 2.22
C VAL A 14 -17.13 3.62 1.80
N TYR A 15 -17.55 4.10 0.62
CA TYR A 15 -17.24 5.45 0.17
C TYR A 15 -18.53 6.27 0.14
N ASN A 16 -18.55 7.36 0.90
CA ASN A 16 -19.73 8.22 1.06
C ASN A 16 -19.75 9.39 0.06
N GLY A 17 -18.70 9.54 -0.77
CA GLY A 17 -18.60 10.64 -1.74
C GLY A 17 -19.24 10.30 -3.09
N THR A 18 -20.06 11.21 -3.62
CA THR A 18 -20.82 11.10 -4.88
C THR A 18 -19.98 10.94 -6.16
N GLY A 19 -18.65 10.83 -6.05
CA GLY A 19 -17.74 10.52 -7.16
C GLY A 19 -16.46 9.81 -6.73
N GLU A 20 -16.36 9.39 -5.46
CA GLU A 20 -15.22 8.57 -5.02
C GLU A 20 -15.41 7.12 -5.46
N ASN A 21 -16.65 6.62 -5.46
CA ASN A 21 -16.97 5.27 -5.90
C ASN A 21 -16.49 5.01 -7.34
N ASP A 22 -16.79 5.90 -8.27
CA ASP A 22 -16.43 5.72 -9.69
C ASP A 22 -14.91 5.77 -9.89
N LYS A 23 -14.23 6.72 -9.25
CA LYS A 23 -12.75 6.80 -9.28
C LYS A 23 -12.09 5.55 -8.69
N ARG A 24 -12.58 5.08 -7.54
CA ARG A 24 -12.07 3.87 -6.88
C ARG A 24 -12.36 2.62 -7.72
N PHE A 25 -13.48 2.59 -8.44
CA PHE A 25 -13.82 1.53 -9.37
C PHE A 25 -12.90 1.50 -10.60
N GLU A 26 -12.55 2.66 -11.18
CA GLU A 26 -11.57 2.75 -12.27
C GLU A 26 -10.20 2.22 -11.84
N ILE A 27 -9.71 2.67 -10.69
CA ILE A 27 -8.44 2.19 -10.10
C ILE A 27 -8.47 0.67 -9.87
N PHE A 28 -9.60 0.16 -9.37
CA PHE A 28 -9.78 -1.28 -9.15
C PHE A 28 -9.70 -2.08 -10.46
N LYS A 29 -10.28 -1.56 -11.55
CA LYS A 29 -10.22 -2.18 -12.88
C LYS A 29 -8.80 -2.19 -13.44
N GLU A 30 -8.05 -1.10 -13.29
CA GLU A 30 -6.64 -1.03 -13.69
C GLU A 30 -5.78 -2.01 -12.89
N ASN A 31 -5.95 -2.07 -11.57
CA ASN A 31 -5.24 -3.01 -10.71
C ASN A 31 -5.56 -4.48 -11.05
N LEU A 32 -6.81 -4.78 -11.42
CA LEU A 32 -7.19 -6.11 -11.90
C LEU A 32 -6.46 -6.49 -13.19
N ARG A 33 -6.40 -5.57 -14.16
CA ARG A 33 -5.67 -5.79 -15.41
C ARG A 33 -4.18 -6.01 -15.13
N PHE A 34 -3.59 -5.22 -14.24
CA PHE A 34 -2.21 -5.39 -13.82
C PHE A 34 -1.96 -6.77 -13.18
N ILE A 35 -2.87 -7.24 -12.32
CA ILE A 35 -2.76 -8.56 -11.69
C ILE A 35 -2.77 -9.68 -12.74
N ASP A 36 -3.67 -9.60 -13.72
CA ASP A 36 -3.80 -10.60 -14.77
C ASP A 36 -2.55 -10.62 -15.67
N GLU A 37 -2.08 -9.45 -16.10
CA GLU A 37 -0.85 -9.32 -16.88
C GLU A 37 0.40 -9.78 -16.11
N HIS A 38 0.48 -9.46 -14.82
CA HIS A 38 1.62 -9.86 -14.00
C HIS A 38 1.64 -11.37 -13.73
N ASN A 39 0.47 -11.97 -13.54
CA ASN A 39 0.35 -13.41 -13.28
C ASN A 39 0.43 -14.26 -14.55
N SER A 40 0.11 -13.69 -15.72
CA SER A 40 0.33 -14.36 -17.01
C SER A 40 1.81 -14.42 -17.37
N GLN A 41 2.60 -13.46 -16.89
CA GLN A 41 4.06 -13.55 -16.90
C GLN A 41 4.53 -14.58 -15.86
N ALA A 42 5.38 -15.53 -16.26
CA ALA A 42 5.94 -16.57 -15.39
C ALA A 42 6.95 -15.99 -14.38
N ARG A 43 6.46 -15.25 -13.39
CA ARG A 43 7.26 -14.64 -12.33
C ARG A 43 7.33 -15.55 -11.11
N THR A 44 8.33 -15.30 -10.25
CA THR A 44 8.55 -16.06 -9.01
C THR A 44 7.48 -15.83 -7.96
N TYR A 45 6.66 -14.78 -8.10
CA TYR A 45 5.55 -14.47 -7.21
C TYR A 45 4.30 -14.08 -8.01
N LYS A 46 3.15 -14.22 -7.35
CA LYS A 46 1.85 -13.85 -7.90
C LYS A 46 1.26 -12.71 -7.10
N VAL A 47 0.62 -11.78 -7.78
CA VAL A 47 -0.18 -10.72 -7.16
C VAL A 47 -1.65 -11.12 -7.12
N ARG A 48 -2.38 -10.61 -6.13
CA ARG A 48 -3.82 -10.83 -5.97
C ARG A 48 -4.49 -9.54 -5.52
N LEU A 49 -5.80 -9.49 -5.73
CA LEU A 49 -6.66 -8.47 -5.15
C LEU A 49 -6.53 -8.47 -3.62
N ASN A 50 -5.99 -7.39 -3.07
CA ASN A 50 -5.88 -7.18 -1.63
C ASN A 50 -6.69 -5.93 -1.22
N LYS A 51 -6.77 -5.62 0.08
CA LYS A 51 -7.42 -4.41 0.66
C LYS A 51 -6.94 -3.04 0.13
N PHE A 52 -5.85 -3.02 -0.64
CA PHE A 52 -5.26 -1.85 -1.31
C PHE A 52 -5.56 -1.80 -2.81
N ALA A 53 -6.41 -2.68 -3.34
CA ALA A 53 -6.78 -2.70 -4.75
C ALA A 53 -7.58 -1.45 -5.20
N ASP A 54 -8.05 -0.65 -4.25
CA ASP A 54 -8.70 0.64 -4.48
C ASP A 54 -7.71 1.83 -4.53
N LEU A 55 -6.43 1.59 -4.30
CA LEU A 55 -5.39 2.63 -4.26
C LEU A 55 -4.51 2.58 -5.50
N THR A 56 -4.06 3.75 -5.94
CA THR A 56 -2.96 3.84 -6.90
C THR A 56 -1.63 3.60 -6.19
N ASN A 57 -0.59 3.26 -6.95
CA ASN A 57 0.76 3.09 -6.39
C ASN A 57 1.25 4.40 -5.72
N GLU A 58 0.93 5.56 -6.30
CA GLU A 58 1.28 6.86 -5.72
C GLU A 58 0.58 7.10 -4.38
N GLU A 59 -0.73 6.86 -4.31
CA GLU A 59 -1.48 6.97 -3.06
C GLU A 59 -0.97 6.00 -1.99
N TYR A 60 -0.67 4.76 -2.41
CA TYR A 60 -0.11 3.74 -1.52
C TYR A 60 1.25 4.19 -0.98
N ARG A 61 2.11 4.74 -1.83
CA ARG A 61 3.42 5.24 -1.43
C ARG A 61 3.31 6.42 -0.47
N ALA A 62 2.44 7.38 -0.76
CA ALA A 62 2.23 8.56 0.09
C ALA A 62 1.67 8.20 1.47
N LYS A 63 0.75 7.24 1.56
CA LYS A 63 0.10 6.85 2.81
C LYS A 63 0.88 5.83 3.63
N TYR A 64 1.50 4.84 2.99
CA TYR A 64 2.05 3.66 3.67
C TYR A 64 3.57 3.53 3.59
N LEU A 65 4.24 4.01 2.54
CA LEU A 65 5.70 3.96 2.42
C LEU A 65 6.33 5.21 3.01
N GLY A 66 5.97 5.55 4.25
CA GLY A 66 6.50 6.68 5.01
C GLY A 66 8.01 6.57 5.28
N THR A 67 8.84 6.65 4.24
CA THR A 67 10.25 6.97 4.36
C THR A 67 10.32 8.40 4.84
N ARG A 68 10.55 8.54 6.14
CA ARG A 68 10.89 9.82 6.79
C ARG A 68 12.22 10.30 6.21
N SER A 69 12.15 10.95 5.06
CA SER A 69 13.18 11.83 4.52
C SER A 69 13.08 13.20 5.18
N ASP A 70 12.77 13.24 6.49
CA ASP A 70 12.93 14.46 7.25
C ASP A 70 14.37 14.45 7.78
N PRO A 71 15.26 15.32 7.26
CA PRO A 71 16.65 15.33 7.69
C PRO A 71 16.77 15.61 9.19
N LYS A 72 15.83 16.37 9.79
CA LYS A 72 15.85 16.68 11.23
C LYS A 72 15.60 15.42 12.07
N ARG A 73 14.69 14.53 11.64
CA ARG A 73 14.48 13.23 12.30
C ARG A 73 15.66 12.26 12.14
N ARG A 74 16.37 12.28 11.01
CA ARG A 74 17.61 11.49 10.83
C ARG A 74 18.72 11.99 11.77
N VAL A 75 18.89 13.30 11.87
CA VAL A 75 19.87 13.93 12.78
C VAL A 75 19.53 13.72 14.26
N MET A 76 18.26 13.72 14.65
CA MET A 76 17.87 13.38 16.02
C MET A 76 18.21 11.92 16.39
N LYS A 77 18.04 10.98 15.46
CA LYS A 77 18.37 9.56 15.70
C LYS A 77 19.88 9.32 15.81
N SER A 78 20.70 10.12 15.11
CA SER A 78 22.17 10.06 15.26
C SER A 78 22.66 10.70 16.55
N LYS A 79 21.94 11.67 17.11
CA LYS A 79 22.28 12.31 18.40
C LYS A 79 21.93 11.45 19.62
N ASN A 80 20.84 10.67 19.56
CA ASN A 80 20.43 9.77 20.64
C ASN A 80 20.46 8.31 20.16
N PRO A 81 21.64 7.70 19.99
CA PRO A 81 21.74 6.29 19.66
C PRO A 81 21.17 5.45 20.82
N SER A 82 20.24 4.54 20.51
CA SER A 82 19.68 3.64 21.51
C SER A 82 20.76 2.66 22.00
N GLN A 83 21.11 2.71 23.29
CA GLN A 83 22.07 1.77 23.89
C GLN A 83 21.55 0.32 24.05
N ARG A 84 20.35 0.03 23.54
CA ARG A 84 19.65 -1.26 23.69
C ARG A 84 20.44 -2.47 23.15
N TYR A 85 21.39 -2.23 22.24
CA TYR A 85 22.28 -3.25 21.66
C TYR A 85 23.76 -2.92 21.84
N ALA A 86 24.11 -2.03 22.77
CA ALA A 86 25.50 -1.84 23.16
C ALA A 86 25.96 -3.10 23.90
N LEU A 87 26.42 -4.09 23.14
CA LEU A 87 27.14 -5.24 23.65
C LEU A 87 28.37 -4.70 24.40
N ASN A 88 28.35 -4.83 25.73
CA ASN A 88 29.51 -4.64 26.58
C ASN A 88 30.60 -5.64 26.14
N ARG A 89 31.49 -5.19 25.26
CA ARG A 89 32.78 -5.84 25.06
C ARG A 89 33.62 -5.49 26.30
N ARG A 90 33.80 -6.50 27.15
CA ARG A 90 34.77 -6.48 28.25
C ARG A 90 36.18 -6.29 27.71
#